data_AF-A0A8H7DN35-F1
#
_entry.id   AF-A0A8H7DN35-F1
#
_cell.length_a   1.000
_cell.length_b   1.000
_cell.length_c   1.000
_cell.angle_alpha   90.00
_cell.angle_beta   90.00
_cell.angle_gamma   90.00
#
_symmetry.space_group_name_H-M   'P 1'
#
loop_
_entity.id
_entity.type
_entity.pdbx_description
1 polymer ?
#
loop_
_entity_poly.entity_id
_entity_poly.type
_entity_poly.pdbx_seq_one_letter_code
_entity_poly.pdbx_strand_id
1 'polypeptide(L)'
;MPSYATLGSLAFIKERKPGASCVCLAFVGVVAPMFSACMFCCIALNLPLVLVFGVNGNKMEKYYIIGSVILCLACNIPPLAYGKLGWYAVNGTCWFRDPSPSGQLRWLVGAQSVWMVLMSMVEIISFILIVIFMKRHEVCFLIIIPIQQLRADTSSRGATTRMTLESNRPAHPIVRYRSMILRIGLYPIFSCLFSLTACGLGAYNVLHVQSLTDLVRLAYIININTITSLLQSFKLRILDLMIATLRPLLYALLAGTDPSLLRAIRSLHIKSSPSLSNSQVVLPTLTPSSSCATDPPHSSSPWDNPINVKQNAEACSRDNYNQSLAAEKEGSQEEHDNVVLQI
;
A
#
# COMPACT_ATOMS: atom_id res chain seq x y z
N MET A 1 34.73 37.83 8.22
CA MET A 1 33.59 36.95 8.56
C MET A 1 32.82 36.68 7.27
N PRO A 2 32.64 35.42 6.85
CA PRO A 2 32.18 35.12 5.52
C PRO A 2 30.65 35.27 5.42
N SER A 3 30.22 36.01 4.40
CA SER A 3 28.85 36.08 3.91
C SER A 3 28.41 34.73 3.35
N TYR A 4 27.55 34.04 4.08
CA TYR A 4 26.75 32.95 3.50
C TYR A 4 25.55 33.58 2.80
N ALA A 5 25.75 33.93 1.53
CA ALA A 5 24.67 34.08 0.58
C ALA A 5 24.09 32.68 0.31
N THR A 6 23.12 32.27 1.12
CA THR A 6 22.23 31.15 0.81
C THR A 6 21.30 31.55 -0.33
N LEU A 7 21.83 31.41 -1.55
CA LEU A 7 21.09 31.38 -2.81
C LEU A 7 20.04 30.25 -2.72
N GLY A 8 18.77 30.59 -2.53
CA GLY A 8 17.69 29.62 -2.71
C GLY A 8 16.32 29.92 -2.10
N SER A 9 16.17 30.87 -1.16
CA SER A 9 14.85 31.03 -0.49
C SER A 9 14.43 32.46 -0.11
N LEU A 10 15.11 33.51 -0.58
CA LEU A 10 14.81 34.91 -0.23
C LEU A 10 14.15 35.74 -1.35
N ALA A 11 13.42 35.11 -2.28
CA ALA A 11 12.68 35.84 -3.33
C ALA A 11 11.21 36.17 -2.98
N PHE A 12 10.80 36.11 -1.71
CA PHE A 12 9.37 36.13 -1.35
C PHE A 12 8.95 37.09 -0.23
N ILE A 13 9.63 38.21 -0.03
CA ILE A 13 9.18 39.25 0.93
C ILE A 13 9.06 40.61 0.24
N LYS A 14 8.15 40.71 -0.71
CA LYS A 14 7.45 41.97 -1.03
C LYS A 14 6.07 41.80 -0.41
N GLU A 15 5.60 42.73 0.41
CA GLU A 15 4.28 42.70 1.07
C GLU A 15 3.17 42.28 0.08
N ARG A 16 2.90 40.97 0.03
CA ARG A 16 1.87 40.41 -0.85
C ARG A 16 0.59 40.50 -0.05
N LYS A 17 -0.31 41.38 -0.49
CA LYS A 17 -1.75 41.12 -0.37
C LYS A 17 -1.98 39.63 -0.65
N PRO A 18 -2.84 38.92 0.11
CA PRO A 18 -3.03 37.48 -0.04
C PRO A 18 -3.33 37.16 -1.51
N GLY A 19 -2.31 36.69 -2.22
CA GLY A 19 -2.40 36.46 -3.65
C GLY A 19 -3.17 35.18 -3.91
N ALA A 20 -3.88 35.11 -5.03
CA ALA A 20 -4.53 33.88 -5.49
C ALA A 20 -3.56 32.68 -5.51
N SER A 21 -2.26 32.93 -5.76
CA SER A 21 -1.21 31.91 -5.69
C SER A 21 -1.06 31.27 -4.32
N CYS A 22 -1.25 32.03 -3.23
CA CYS A 22 -1.14 31.53 -1.86
C CYS A 22 -2.31 30.60 -1.52
N VAL A 23 -3.52 31.00 -1.91
CA VAL A 23 -4.73 30.18 -1.75
C VAL A 23 -4.62 28.91 -2.58
N CYS A 24 -4.17 29.01 -3.83
CA CYS A 24 -3.94 27.85 -4.69
C CYS A 24 -2.91 26.88 -4.09
N LEU A 25 -1.78 27.39 -3.58
CA LEU A 25 -0.75 26.55 -2.96
C LEU A 25 -1.27 25.86 -1.69
N ALA A 26 -2.02 26.57 -0.85
CA ALA A 26 -2.65 25.99 0.33
C ALA A 26 -3.66 24.91 -0.06
N PHE A 27 -4.48 25.16 -1.08
CA PHE A 27 -5.47 24.20 -1.58
C PHE A 27 -4.80 22.92 -2.11
N VAL A 28 -3.79 23.05 -2.99
CA VAL A 28 -3.03 21.89 -3.48
C VAL A 28 -2.34 21.16 -2.34
N GLY A 29 -1.81 21.89 -1.36
CA GLY A 29 -1.15 21.33 -0.17
C GLY A 29 -2.06 20.47 0.70
N VAL A 30 -3.38 20.73 0.74
CA VAL A 30 -4.34 19.91 1.50
C VAL A 30 -4.96 18.81 0.61
N VAL A 31 -5.26 19.12 -0.66
CA VAL A 31 -5.87 18.16 -1.60
C VAL A 31 -4.91 17.05 -1.99
N ALA A 32 -3.64 17.34 -2.27
CA ALA A 32 -2.70 16.34 -2.77
C ALA A 32 -2.43 15.20 -1.75
N PRO A 33 -2.18 15.48 -0.44
CA PRO A 33 -2.03 14.42 0.56
C PRO A 33 -3.30 13.59 0.74
N MET A 34 -4.47 14.23 0.73
CA MET A 34 -5.77 13.57 0.85
C MET A 34 -6.01 12.63 -0.34
N PHE A 35 -5.77 13.10 -1.56
CA PHE A 35 -5.90 12.31 -2.78
C PHE A 35 -4.94 11.13 -2.79
N SER A 36 -3.69 11.36 -2.40
CA SER A 36 -2.70 10.30 -2.26
C SER A 36 -3.15 9.23 -1.26
N ALA A 37 -3.69 9.61 -0.11
CA ALA A 37 -4.21 8.66 0.88
C ALA A 37 -5.42 7.86 0.37
N CYS A 38 -6.34 8.52 -0.35
CA CYS A 38 -7.47 7.82 -0.98
C CYS A 38 -6.98 6.77 -1.99
N MET A 39 -5.99 7.10 -2.81
CA MET A 39 -5.41 6.16 -3.77
C MET A 39 -4.74 4.96 -3.08
N PHE A 40 -4.00 5.18 -2.00
CA PHE A 40 -3.41 4.08 -1.22
C PHE A 40 -4.47 3.18 -0.57
N CYS A 41 -5.52 3.80 -0.01
CA CYS A 41 -6.66 3.05 0.51
C CYS A 41 -7.34 2.20 -0.58
N CYS A 42 -7.53 2.75 -1.78
CA CYS A 42 -8.09 2.02 -2.92
C CYS A 42 -7.21 0.85 -3.36
N ILE A 43 -5.89 1.03 -3.39
CA ILE A 43 -4.94 -0.06 -3.68
C ILE A 43 -5.05 -1.16 -2.61
N ALA A 44 -5.11 -0.76 -1.33
CA ALA A 44 -5.26 -1.69 -0.22
C ALA A 44 -6.59 -2.45 -0.26
N LEU A 45 -7.68 -1.80 -0.66
CA LEU A 45 -9.02 -2.40 -0.82
C LEU A 45 -9.13 -3.34 -2.02
N ASN A 46 -8.41 -3.06 -3.11
CA ASN A 46 -8.48 -3.86 -4.32
C ASN A 46 -8.03 -5.32 -4.07
N LEU A 47 -7.02 -5.51 -3.23
CA LEU A 47 -6.48 -6.84 -2.97
C LEU A 47 -7.46 -7.79 -2.24
N PRO A 48 -8.09 -7.44 -1.10
CA PRO A 48 -9.10 -8.29 -0.49
C PRO A 48 -10.35 -8.42 -1.38
N LEU A 49 -10.74 -7.40 -2.14
CA LEU A 49 -11.86 -7.49 -3.08
C LEU A 49 -11.64 -8.56 -4.16
N VAL A 50 -10.44 -8.64 -4.72
CA VAL A 50 -10.11 -9.65 -5.73
C VAL A 50 -9.89 -11.03 -5.09
N LEU A 51 -9.13 -11.11 -3.99
CA LEU A 51 -8.75 -12.39 -3.38
C LEU A 51 -9.87 -13.04 -2.57
N VAL A 52 -10.52 -12.27 -1.70
CA VAL A 52 -11.54 -12.78 -0.76
C VAL A 52 -12.91 -12.82 -1.41
N PHE A 53 -13.29 -11.74 -2.10
CA PHE A 53 -14.64 -11.60 -2.66
C PHE A 53 -14.74 -12.02 -4.14
N GLY A 54 -13.61 -12.28 -4.82
CA GLY A 54 -13.60 -12.68 -6.23
C GLY A 54 -14.16 -11.62 -7.18
N VAL A 55 -14.17 -10.35 -6.76
CA VAL A 55 -14.67 -9.22 -7.57
C VAL A 55 -13.67 -8.91 -8.67
N ASN A 56 -14.17 -8.56 -9.86
CA ASN A 56 -13.31 -8.17 -10.98
C ASN A 56 -12.71 -6.78 -10.75
N GLY A 57 -11.44 -6.72 -10.32
CA GLY A 57 -10.73 -5.49 -10.01
C GLY A 57 -10.65 -4.48 -11.17
N ASN A 58 -10.64 -4.95 -12.42
CA ASN A 58 -10.58 -4.09 -13.61
C ASN A 58 -11.83 -3.19 -13.74
N LYS A 59 -13.01 -3.69 -13.32
CA LYS A 59 -14.22 -2.88 -13.30
C LYS A 59 -14.23 -1.86 -12.15
N MET A 60 -13.59 -2.20 -11.03
CA MET A 60 -13.58 -1.38 -9.82
C MET A 60 -12.63 -0.19 -9.90
N GLU A 61 -11.56 -0.28 -10.69
CA GLU A 61 -10.54 0.77 -10.83
C GLU A 61 -11.12 2.15 -11.15
N LYS A 62 -12.09 2.20 -12.08
CA LYS A 62 -12.74 3.46 -12.48
C LYS A 62 -13.48 4.12 -11.31
N TYR A 63 -14.13 3.32 -10.46
CA TYR A 63 -14.88 3.83 -9.31
C TYR A 63 -13.95 4.35 -8.21
N TYR A 64 -12.77 3.73 -8.03
CA TYR A 64 -11.77 4.21 -7.08
C TYR A 64 -11.27 5.61 -7.42
N ILE A 65 -10.95 5.85 -8.69
CA ILE A 65 -10.45 7.16 -9.13
C ILE A 65 -11.54 8.22 -8.98
N ILE A 66 -12.75 7.95 -9.49
CA ILE A 66 -13.87 8.89 -9.42
C ILE A 66 -14.24 9.19 -7.96
N GLY A 67 -14.37 8.15 -7.12
CA GLY A 67 -14.68 8.30 -5.70
C GLY A 67 -13.63 9.10 -4.94
N SER A 68 -12.34 8.86 -5.22
CA SER A 68 -11.23 9.60 -4.60
C SER A 68 -11.25 11.08 -4.96
N VAL A 69 -11.48 11.42 -6.23
CA VAL A 69 -11.58 12.82 -6.69
C VAL A 69 -12.77 13.50 -6.03
N ILE A 70 -13.95 12.87 -6.05
CA ILE A 70 -15.17 13.43 -5.45
C ILE A 70 -14.98 13.67 -3.95
N LEU A 71 -14.42 12.69 -3.22
CA LEU A 71 -14.19 12.83 -1.79
C LEU A 71 -13.19 13.94 -1.48
N CYS A 72 -12.08 14.03 -2.22
CA CYS A 72 -11.10 15.10 -2.05
C CYS A 72 -11.70 16.49 -2.27
N LEU A 73 -12.50 16.65 -3.32
CA LEU A 73 -13.19 17.90 -3.60
C LEU A 73 -14.24 18.21 -2.52
N ALA A 74 -15.05 17.23 -2.11
CA ALA A 74 -16.06 17.41 -1.08
C ALA A 74 -15.47 17.87 0.27
N CYS A 75 -14.29 17.37 0.65
CA CYS A 75 -13.63 17.75 1.90
C CYS A 75 -12.90 19.11 1.82
N ASN A 76 -12.40 19.50 0.63
CA ASN A 76 -11.55 20.68 0.46
C ASN A 76 -12.25 21.91 -0.15
N ILE A 77 -13.39 21.73 -0.81
CA ILE A 77 -14.20 22.85 -1.30
C ILE A 77 -14.77 23.68 -0.14
N PRO A 78 -15.29 23.12 0.97
CA PRO A 78 -15.80 23.92 2.09
C PRO A 78 -14.78 24.92 2.64
N PRO A 79 -13.56 24.54 3.07
CA PRO A 79 -12.59 25.52 3.57
C PRO A 79 -12.18 26.55 2.50
N LEU A 80 -12.17 26.18 1.21
CA LEU A 80 -11.94 27.12 0.12
C LEU A 80 -13.11 28.13 -0.02
N ALA A 81 -14.35 27.66 -0.03
CA ALA A 81 -15.56 28.47 -0.17
C ALA A 81 -15.77 29.44 1.00
N TYR A 82 -15.43 29.02 2.22
CA TYR A 82 -15.47 29.88 3.42
C TYR A 82 -14.26 30.83 3.52
N GLY A 83 -13.37 30.87 2.54
CA GLY A 83 -12.19 31.74 2.56
C GLY A 83 -11.21 31.41 3.70
N LYS A 84 -11.21 30.16 4.15
CA LYS A 84 -10.37 29.69 5.27
C LYS A 84 -8.98 29.25 4.82
N LEU A 85 -8.68 29.29 3.52
CA LEU A 85 -7.34 29.05 2.99
C LEU A 85 -6.69 30.38 2.61
N GLY A 86 -5.47 30.65 3.09
CA GLY A 86 -4.76 31.88 2.75
C GLY A 86 -3.45 32.09 3.50
N TRP A 87 -2.95 33.32 3.45
CA TRP A 87 -1.72 33.69 4.16
C TRP A 87 -1.95 33.73 5.67
N TYR A 88 -1.17 32.97 6.43
CA TYR A 88 -1.18 32.97 7.89
C TYR A 88 0.06 33.71 8.42
N ALA A 89 -0.17 34.92 8.94
CA ALA A 89 0.89 35.87 9.29
C ALA A 89 1.83 35.34 10.38
N VAL A 90 1.31 34.59 11.35
CA VAL A 90 2.09 34.07 12.48
C VAL A 90 3.20 33.12 12.01
N ASN A 91 2.91 32.29 11.00
CA ASN A 91 3.84 31.28 10.51
C ASN A 91 4.50 31.65 9.18
N GLY A 92 4.21 32.84 8.64
CA GLY A 92 4.71 33.30 7.34
C GLY A 92 4.47 32.31 6.19
N THR A 93 3.35 31.59 6.21
CA THR A 93 3.08 30.49 5.26
C THR A 93 1.63 30.46 4.80
N CYS A 94 1.39 29.89 3.63
CA CYS A 94 0.06 29.70 3.07
C CYS A 94 -0.59 28.45 3.67
N TRP A 95 -1.63 28.62 4.47
CA TRP A 95 -2.28 27.53 5.21
C TRP A 95 -3.74 27.88 5.57
N PHE A 96 -4.37 27.08 6.45
CA PHE A 96 -5.64 27.44 7.07
C PHE A 96 -5.50 28.76 7.85
N ARG A 97 -6.33 29.75 7.51
CA ARG A 97 -6.43 31.06 8.13
C ARG A 97 -7.75 31.15 8.90
N ASP A 98 -7.65 31.21 10.22
CA ASP A 98 -8.75 31.56 11.10
C ASP A 98 -8.21 32.48 12.20
N PRO A 99 -8.94 33.55 12.59
CA PRO A 99 -8.56 34.38 13.74
C PRO A 99 -8.57 33.61 15.05
N SER A 100 -9.38 32.54 15.15
CA SER A 100 -9.48 31.69 16.33
C SER A 100 -8.66 30.40 16.16
N PRO A 101 -7.81 30.04 17.14
CA PRO A 101 -7.02 28.80 17.06
C PRO A 101 -7.92 27.55 17.06
N SER A 102 -9.04 27.61 17.79
CA SER A 102 -10.05 26.56 17.80
C SER A 102 -10.75 26.40 16.45
N GLY A 103 -11.03 27.50 15.74
CA GLY A 103 -11.55 27.47 14.38
C GLY A 103 -10.56 26.82 13.41
N GLN A 104 -9.29 27.21 13.49
CA GLN A 104 -8.22 26.60 12.68
C GLN A 104 -8.11 25.08 12.92
N LEU A 105 -8.18 24.64 14.18
CA LEU A 105 -8.17 23.22 14.53
C LEU A 105 -9.35 22.48 13.91
N ARG A 106 -10.57 23.03 13.99
CA ARG A 106 -11.78 22.42 13.41
C ARG A 106 -11.65 22.24 11.91
N TRP A 107 -11.12 23.22 11.20
CA TRP A 107 -10.89 23.11 9.75
C TRP A 107 -9.82 22.07 9.41
N LEU A 108 -8.71 22.05 10.14
CA LEU A 108 -7.64 21.07 9.95
C LEU A 108 -8.15 19.64 10.19
N VAL A 109 -8.86 19.42 11.30
CA VAL A 109 -9.38 18.11 11.69
C VAL A 109 -10.48 17.66 10.71
N GLY A 110 -11.42 18.55 10.37
CA GLY A 110 -12.57 18.23 9.53
C GLY A 110 -12.26 18.06 8.05
N ALA A 111 -11.31 18.83 7.51
CA ALA A 111 -10.94 18.75 6.09
C ALA A 111 -9.93 17.64 5.79
N GLN A 112 -9.08 17.27 6.77
CA GLN A 112 -7.96 16.36 6.53
C GLN A 112 -7.84 15.25 7.56
N SER A 113 -7.64 15.56 8.85
CA SER A 113 -7.20 14.55 9.83
C SER A 113 -8.18 13.40 10.03
N VAL A 114 -9.47 13.67 10.15
CA VAL A 114 -10.50 12.62 10.35
C VAL A 114 -10.48 11.63 9.18
N TRP A 115 -10.41 12.14 7.96
CA TRP A 115 -10.44 11.32 6.75
C TRP A 115 -9.16 10.49 6.57
N MET A 116 -8.00 11.07 6.89
CA MET A 116 -6.73 10.34 6.89
C MET A 116 -6.75 9.15 7.87
N VAL A 117 -7.31 9.36 9.06
CA VAL A 117 -7.47 8.28 10.05
C VAL A 117 -8.46 7.23 9.55
N LEU A 118 -9.60 7.63 8.97
CA LEU A 118 -10.57 6.69 8.41
C LEU A 118 -9.96 5.82 7.30
N MET A 119 -9.23 6.42 6.35
CA MET A 119 -8.55 5.66 5.29
C MET A 119 -7.52 4.70 5.86
N SER A 120 -6.74 5.14 6.85
CA SER A 120 -5.79 4.28 7.56
C SER A 120 -6.46 3.10 8.27
N MET A 121 -7.65 3.27 8.84
CA MET A 121 -8.40 2.19 9.47
C MET A 121 -8.87 1.17 8.42
N VAL A 122 -9.37 1.65 7.28
CA VAL A 122 -9.78 0.78 6.17
C VAL A 122 -8.59 -0.02 5.61
N GLU A 123 -7.40 0.59 5.54
CA GLU A 123 -6.16 -0.10 5.16
C GLU A 123 -5.78 -1.20 6.15
N ILE A 124 -5.87 -0.94 7.46
CA ILE A 124 -5.59 -1.94 8.50
C ILE A 124 -6.59 -3.11 8.41
N ILE A 125 -7.88 -2.82 8.27
CA ILE A 125 -8.92 -3.85 8.13
C ILE A 125 -8.65 -4.70 6.89
N SER A 126 -8.34 -4.06 5.76
CA SER A 126 -8.00 -4.75 4.51
C SER A 126 -6.79 -5.68 4.68
N PHE A 127 -5.75 -5.20 5.37
CA PHE A 127 -4.58 -5.99 5.69
C PHE A 127 -4.91 -7.22 6.56
N ILE A 128 -5.69 -7.02 7.63
CA ILE A 128 -6.13 -8.11 8.51
C ILE A 128 -6.90 -9.17 7.72
N LEU A 129 -7.83 -8.76 6.84
CA LEU A 129 -8.60 -9.68 6.00
C LEU A 129 -7.69 -10.53 5.09
N ILE A 130 -6.68 -9.92 4.47
CA ILE A 130 -5.70 -10.64 3.64
C ILE A 130 -4.91 -11.65 4.48
N VAL A 131 -4.44 -11.26 5.66
CA VAL A 131 -3.66 -12.16 6.54
C VAL A 131 -4.50 -13.36 6.97
N ILE A 132 -5.75 -13.13 7.37
CA ILE A 132 -6.68 -14.21 7.73
C ILE A 132 -6.92 -15.15 6.55
N PHE A 133 -7.22 -14.59 5.37
CA PHE A 133 -7.42 -15.37 4.15
C PHE A 133 -6.18 -16.20 3.80
N MET A 134 -5.00 -15.60 3.88
CA MET A 134 -3.71 -16.25 3.62
C MET A 134 -3.43 -17.39 4.62
N LYS A 135 -3.71 -17.18 5.91
CA LYS A 135 -3.54 -18.22 6.93
C LYS A 135 -4.47 -19.40 6.68
N ARG A 136 -5.74 -19.13 6.36
CA ARG A 136 -6.70 -20.18 5.99
C ARG A 136 -6.25 -20.93 4.74
N HIS A 137 -5.70 -20.23 3.75
CA HIS A 137 -5.22 -20.85 2.52
C HIS A 137 -3.90 -21.63 2.70
N GLU A 138 -2.96 -21.19 3.55
CA GLU A 138 -1.76 -21.97 3.89
C GLU A 138 -2.16 -23.33 4.47
N VAL A 139 -3.17 -23.38 5.35
CA VAL A 139 -3.71 -24.63 5.91
C VAL A 139 -4.33 -25.50 4.81
N CYS A 140 -5.20 -24.95 3.96
CA CYS A 140 -5.80 -25.71 2.85
C CYS A 140 -4.73 -26.25 1.88
N PHE A 141 -3.73 -25.44 1.54
CA PHE A 141 -2.67 -25.84 0.60
C PHE A 141 -1.72 -26.90 1.17
N LEU A 142 -1.40 -26.81 2.46
CA LEU A 142 -0.60 -27.83 3.16
C LEU A 142 -1.32 -29.17 3.25
N ILE A 143 -2.65 -29.19 3.31
CA ILE A 143 -3.45 -30.41 3.29
C ILE A 143 -3.49 -31.04 1.88
N ILE A 144 -3.57 -30.23 0.82
CA ILE A 144 -3.81 -30.74 -0.56
C ILE A 144 -2.55 -31.28 -1.26
N ILE A 145 -1.37 -30.66 -1.08
CA ILE A 145 -0.13 -31.11 -1.75
C ILE A 145 0.25 -32.58 -1.48
N PRO A 146 0.28 -33.07 -0.23
CA PRO A 146 0.73 -34.45 0.03
C PRO A 146 -0.13 -35.49 -0.69
N ILE A 147 -1.42 -35.22 -0.92
CA ILE A 147 -2.36 -36.14 -1.58
C ILE A 147 -2.00 -36.34 -3.07
N GLN A 148 -1.46 -35.31 -3.74
CA GLN A 148 -1.07 -35.43 -5.15
C GLN A 148 0.26 -36.17 -5.35
N GLN A 149 1.21 -36.01 -4.42
CA GLN A 149 2.49 -36.73 -4.51
C GLN A 149 2.31 -38.23 -4.26
N LEU A 150 1.47 -38.61 -3.29
CA LEU A 150 1.13 -40.01 -3.04
C LEU A 150 0.45 -40.71 -4.25
N ARG A 151 -0.25 -39.94 -5.10
CA ARG A 151 -0.94 -40.48 -6.28
C ARG A 151 -0.03 -40.63 -7.51
N ALA A 152 1.05 -39.86 -7.61
CA ALA A 152 2.00 -39.94 -8.72
C ALA A 152 2.94 -41.16 -8.61
N ASP A 153 3.33 -41.54 -7.38
CA ASP A 153 4.24 -42.66 -7.15
C ASP A 153 3.59 -44.03 -7.39
N THR A 154 2.26 -44.13 -7.42
CA THR A 154 1.58 -45.41 -7.67
C THR A 154 1.55 -45.79 -9.16
N SER A 155 1.93 -44.90 -10.09
CA SER A 155 1.73 -45.11 -11.53
C SER A 155 2.98 -45.46 -12.36
N SER A 156 4.20 -45.50 -11.78
CA SER A 156 5.43 -45.76 -12.56
C SER A 156 6.24 -46.98 -12.09
N ARG A 157 5.61 -48.14 -12.06
CA ARG A 157 6.33 -49.43 -12.09
C ARG A 157 6.79 -49.71 -13.52
N GLY A 158 7.94 -49.17 -13.91
CA GLY A 158 8.69 -49.65 -15.08
C GLY A 158 9.30 -48.57 -15.96
N ALA A 159 10.53 -48.15 -15.65
CA ALA A 159 11.60 -47.88 -16.61
C ALA A 159 12.80 -47.24 -15.89
N THR A 160 13.79 -48.08 -15.60
CA THR A 160 15.07 -47.73 -15.00
C THR A 160 15.90 -46.90 -15.98
N THR A 161 15.91 -45.58 -15.85
CA THR A 161 16.91 -44.74 -16.54
C THR A 161 17.61 -43.84 -15.53
N ARG A 162 18.87 -44.19 -15.23
CA ARG A 162 19.84 -43.36 -14.52
C ARG A 162 20.02 -42.05 -15.29
N MET A 163 19.56 -40.93 -14.74
CA MET A 163 20.03 -39.61 -15.15
C MET A 163 20.58 -38.86 -13.93
N THR A 164 21.72 -38.25 -14.19
CA THR A 164 22.64 -37.55 -13.30
C THR A 164 21.97 -36.47 -12.47
N LEU A 165 22.23 -36.56 -11.17
CA LEU A 165 21.79 -35.71 -10.08
C LEU A 165 22.47 -34.33 -10.14
N GLU A 166 22.06 -33.45 -11.07
CA GLU A 166 22.45 -32.05 -11.00
C GLU A 166 21.46 -31.29 -10.11
N SER A 167 21.99 -30.76 -9.02
CA SER A 167 21.32 -30.09 -7.91
C SER A 167 20.72 -28.73 -8.29
N ASN A 168 19.87 -28.69 -9.32
CA ASN A 168 18.92 -27.62 -9.55
C ASN A 168 17.61 -27.96 -8.85
N ARG A 169 17.64 -28.04 -7.50
CA ARG A 169 16.40 -28.09 -6.72
C ARG A 169 15.62 -26.82 -7.05
N PRO A 170 14.46 -26.90 -7.73
CA PRO A 170 13.67 -25.72 -8.02
C PRO A 170 13.31 -25.09 -6.68
N ALA A 171 13.80 -23.88 -6.43
CA ALA A 171 13.54 -23.15 -5.19
C ALA A 171 12.03 -23.19 -4.90
N HIS A 172 11.68 -23.74 -3.75
CA HIS A 172 10.31 -24.07 -3.37
C HIS A 172 9.40 -22.84 -3.56
N PRO A 173 8.32 -22.91 -4.37
CA PRO A 173 7.48 -21.76 -4.72
C PRO A 173 6.89 -21.02 -3.51
N ILE A 174 6.75 -21.72 -2.38
CA ILE A 174 6.29 -21.19 -1.08
C ILE A 174 7.14 -20.01 -0.58
N VAL A 175 8.47 -20.08 -0.70
CA VAL A 175 9.35 -19.03 -0.13
C VAL A 175 9.22 -17.73 -0.91
N ARG A 176 8.93 -17.79 -2.22
CA ARG A 176 8.72 -16.61 -3.07
C ARG A 176 7.39 -15.91 -2.76
N TYR A 177 6.34 -16.66 -2.46
CA TYR A 177 5.02 -16.10 -2.20
C TYR A 177 4.99 -15.30 -0.88
N ARG A 178 5.65 -15.82 0.17
CA ARG A 178 5.76 -15.13 1.47
C ARG A 178 6.40 -13.75 1.38
N SER A 179 7.46 -13.60 0.58
CA SER A 179 8.11 -12.28 0.41
C SER A 179 7.19 -11.30 -0.31
N MET A 180 6.42 -11.75 -1.31
CA MET A 180 5.49 -10.91 -2.03
C MET A 180 4.36 -10.42 -1.13
N ILE A 181 3.78 -11.30 -0.31
CA ILE A 181 2.70 -10.96 0.61
C ILE A 181 3.17 -10.03 1.73
N LEU A 182 4.33 -10.31 2.33
CA LEU A 182 4.86 -9.46 3.40
C LEU A 182 5.07 -8.04 2.88
N ARG A 183 5.56 -7.87 1.64
CA ARG A 183 5.67 -6.56 1.00
C ARG A 183 4.32 -5.88 0.84
N ILE A 184 3.31 -6.59 0.30
CA ILE A 184 1.98 -6.01 0.11
C ILE A 184 1.35 -5.62 1.45
N GLY A 185 1.55 -6.43 2.50
CA GLY A 185 1.09 -6.14 3.85
C GLY A 185 1.82 -5.01 4.57
N LEU A 186 3.08 -4.75 4.19
CA LEU A 186 3.89 -3.69 4.80
C LEU A 186 3.41 -2.28 4.41
N TYR A 187 2.78 -2.13 3.25
CA TYR A 187 2.29 -0.84 2.76
C TYR A 187 1.22 -0.23 3.68
N PRO A 188 0.11 -0.94 4.01
CA PRO A 188 -0.88 -0.47 4.99
C PRO A 188 -0.28 -0.09 6.34
N ILE A 189 0.69 -0.87 6.83
CA ILE A 189 1.30 -0.65 8.15
C ILE A 189 2.08 0.67 8.14
N PHE A 190 2.97 0.87 7.17
CA PHE A 190 3.72 2.13 7.07
C PHE A 190 2.82 3.32 6.77
N SER A 191 1.83 3.14 5.89
CA SER A 191 0.81 4.15 5.59
C SER A 191 0.09 4.62 6.86
N CYS A 192 -0.33 3.66 7.69
CA CYS A 192 -0.97 3.89 8.97
C CYS A 192 -0.05 4.63 9.93
N LEU A 193 1.19 4.13 10.12
CA LEU A 193 2.17 4.79 10.99
C LEU A 193 2.39 6.25 10.59
N PHE A 194 2.63 6.53 9.31
CA PHE A 194 2.82 7.90 8.86
C PHE A 194 1.56 8.75 8.95
N SER A 195 0.38 8.18 8.75
CA SER A 195 -0.89 8.91 8.84
C SER A 195 -1.22 9.26 10.28
N LEU A 196 -1.01 8.34 11.22
CA LEU A 196 -1.15 8.58 12.65
C LEU A 196 -0.10 9.57 13.17
N THR A 197 1.16 9.45 12.74
CA THR A 197 2.20 10.41 13.15
C THR A 197 1.91 11.81 12.61
N ALA A 198 1.50 11.94 11.35
CA ALA A 198 1.14 13.25 10.78
C ALA A 198 -0.08 13.87 11.48
N CYS A 199 -1.12 13.07 11.77
CA CYS A 199 -2.28 13.55 12.52
C CYS A 199 -1.92 13.94 13.96
N GLY A 200 -1.08 13.14 14.62
CA GLY A 200 -0.59 13.40 15.97
C GLY A 200 0.25 14.68 16.03
N LEU A 201 1.20 14.87 15.11
CA LEU A 201 2.00 16.09 15.03
C LEU A 201 1.14 17.31 14.70
N GLY A 202 0.18 17.18 13.78
CA GLY A 202 -0.76 18.25 13.44
C GLY A 202 -1.58 18.70 14.65
N ALA A 203 -2.18 17.74 15.37
CA ALA A 203 -2.95 18.02 16.59
C ALA A 203 -2.05 18.59 17.70
N TYR A 204 -0.87 18.00 17.91
CA TYR A 204 0.10 18.48 18.89
C TYR A 204 0.54 19.92 18.61
N ASN A 205 0.87 20.25 17.37
CA ASN A 205 1.28 21.61 16.99
C ASN A 205 0.17 22.63 17.29
N VAL A 206 -1.09 22.31 17.00
CA VAL A 206 -2.19 23.24 17.27
C VAL A 206 -2.44 23.38 18.77
N LEU A 207 -2.46 22.28 19.53
CA LEU A 207 -2.65 22.30 20.98
C LEU A 207 -1.50 23.02 21.70
N HIS A 208 -0.26 22.75 21.29
CA HIS A 208 0.94 23.34 21.88
C HIS A 208 1.06 24.82 21.53
N VAL A 209 0.76 25.22 20.27
CA VAL A 209 0.68 26.63 19.90
C VAL A 209 -0.37 27.34 20.74
N GLN A 210 -1.55 26.74 20.95
CA GLN A 210 -2.60 27.36 21.76
C GLN A 210 -2.13 27.60 23.21
N SER A 211 -1.56 26.58 23.86
CA SER A 211 -0.98 26.70 25.20
C SER A 211 0.15 27.73 25.27
N LEU A 212 1.03 27.77 24.28
CA LEU A 212 2.11 28.75 24.18
C LEU A 212 1.60 30.16 23.95
N THR A 213 0.53 30.40 23.18
CA THR A 213 0.01 31.77 22.99
C THR A 213 -0.49 32.37 24.30
N ASP A 214 -1.12 31.56 25.15
CA ASP A 214 -1.61 31.99 26.45
C ASP A 214 -0.45 32.28 27.41
N LEU A 215 0.58 31.43 27.41
CA LEU A 215 1.80 31.61 28.19
C LEU A 215 2.69 32.75 27.68
N VAL A 216 2.84 32.93 26.37
CA VAL A 216 3.63 34.01 25.76
C VAL A 216 2.95 35.34 25.94
N ARG A 217 1.61 35.43 25.94
CA ARG A 217 0.93 36.67 26.36
C ARG A 217 1.27 37.07 27.79
N LEU A 218 1.50 36.10 28.67
CA LEU A 218 1.96 36.34 30.04
C LEU A 218 3.48 36.58 30.14
N ALA A 219 4.29 35.91 29.32
CA ALA A 219 5.76 35.91 29.39
C ALA A 219 6.44 36.96 28.48
N TYR A 220 5.76 37.51 27.48
CA TYR A 220 6.23 38.61 26.62
C TYR A 220 6.60 39.87 27.42
N ILE A 221 6.15 39.95 28.67
CA ILE A 221 6.51 41.00 29.62
C ILE A 221 7.90 40.77 30.25
N ILE A 222 8.51 39.56 30.21
CA ILE A 222 9.61 39.22 31.13
C ILE A 222 10.98 38.77 30.55
N ASN A 223 11.18 37.86 29.57
CA ASN A 223 12.59 37.45 29.29
C ASN A 223 12.88 36.57 28.04
N ILE A 224 14.19 36.44 27.74
CA ILE A 224 14.96 35.74 26.67
C ILE A 224 14.63 34.25 26.44
N ASN A 225 13.85 33.58 27.31
CA ASN A 225 13.53 32.15 27.17
C ASN A 225 12.66 31.80 25.94
N THR A 226 12.12 32.80 25.24
CA THR A 226 11.29 32.68 24.03
C THR A 226 12.03 32.09 22.83
N ILE A 227 13.37 32.17 22.79
CA ILE A 227 14.17 31.67 21.65
C ILE A 227 14.16 30.13 21.61
N THR A 228 14.20 29.47 22.76
CA THR A 228 14.26 28.00 22.85
C THR A 228 12.95 27.33 22.40
N SER A 229 11.81 27.93 22.75
CA SER A 229 10.48 27.43 22.35
C SER A 229 10.21 27.62 20.86
N LEU A 230 10.72 28.71 20.27
CA LEU A 230 10.68 28.93 18.83
C LEU A 230 11.47 27.84 18.08
N LEU A 231 12.66 27.47 18.58
CA LEU A 231 13.48 26.42 17.98
C LEU A 231 12.81 25.05 18.01
N GLN A 232 12.10 24.70 19.09
CA GLN A 232 11.36 23.44 19.18
C GLN A 232 10.21 23.36 18.17
N SER A 233 9.45 24.45 18.02
CA SER A 233 8.35 24.52 17.06
C SER A 233 8.84 24.36 15.61
N PHE A 234 10.00 24.92 15.30
CA PHE A 234 10.66 24.74 14.00
C PHE A 234 11.10 23.30 13.77
N LYS A 235 11.69 22.64 14.77
CA LYS A 235 12.10 21.22 14.68
C LYS A 235 10.92 20.29 14.42
N LEU A 236 9.80 20.47 15.12
CA LEU A 236 8.59 19.67 14.91
C LEU A 236 8.00 19.87 13.51
N ARG A 237 8.05 21.09 12.99
CA ARG A 237 7.58 21.40 11.64
C ARG A 237 8.46 20.78 10.55
N ILE A 238 9.78 20.78 10.74
CA ILE A 238 10.70 20.07 9.84
C ILE A 238 10.41 18.57 9.91
N LEU A 239 10.20 18.02 11.10
CA LEU A 239 9.90 16.59 11.28
C LEU A 239 8.62 16.19 10.53
N ASP A 240 7.55 17.00 10.61
CA ASP A 240 6.32 16.79 9.85
C ASP A 240 6.58 16.79 8.34
N LEU A 241 7.35 17.77 7.85
CA LEU A 241 7.72 17.86 6.44
C LEU A 241 8.56 16.66 5.98
N MET A 242 9.50 16.20 6.81
CA MET A 242 10.31 15.02 6.55
C MET A 242 9.46 13.75 6.52
N ILE A 243 8.48 13.62 7.40
CA ILE A 243 7.54 12.50 7.41
C ILE A 243 6.66 12.53 6.15
N ALA A 244 6.19 13.71 5.77
CA ALA A 244 5.38 13.89 4.58
C ALA A 244 6.15 13.55 3.28
N THR A 245 7.44 13.88 3.20
CA THR A 245 8.30 13.54 2.05
C THR A 245 8.80 12.10 2.08
N LEU A 246 9.00 11.52 3.27
CA LEU A 246 9.46 10.15 3.43
C LEU A 246 8.42 9.14 2.94
N ARG A 247 7.12 9.46 3.09
CA ARG A 247 6.03 8.59 2.64
C ARG A 247 6.10 8.21 1.16
N PRO A 248 6.07 9.15 0.18
CA PRO A 248 6.18 8.79 -1.23
C PRO A 248 7.53 8.15 -1.56
N LEU A 249 8.61 8.51 -0.86
CA LEU A 249 9.92 7.91 -1.05
C LEU A 249 9.92 6.43 -0.63
N LEU A 250 9.32 6.10 0.50
CA LEU A 250 9.19 4.71 0.95
C LEU A 250 8.35 3.90 -0.02
N TYR A 251 7.26 4.46 -0.54
CA TYR A 251 6.46 3.79 -1.56
C TYR A 251 7.21 3.60 -2.87
N ALA A 252 7.98 4.60 -3.32
CA ALA A 252 8.83 4.47 -4.49
C ALA A 252 9.92 3.39 -4.30
N LEU A 253 10.51 3.30 -3.10
CA LEU A 253 11.48 2.24 -2.77
C LEU A 253 10.81 0.85 -2.74
N LEU A 254 9.65 0.73 -2.10
CA LEU A 254 8.92 -0.53 -2.05
C LEU A 254 8.50 -0.99 -3.46
N ALA A 255 8.04 -0.07 -4.31
CA ALA A 255 7.73 -0.34 -5.71
C ALA A 255 9.01 -0.70 -6.51
N GLY A 256 10.10 0.02 -6.29
CA GLY A 256 11.39 -0.20 -6.96
C GLY A 256 12.04 -1.55 -6.61
N THR A 257 11.76 -2.07 -5.41
CA THR A 257 12.27 -3.38 -4.99
C THR A 257 11.46 -4.57 -5.53
N ASP A 258 10.38 -4.34 -6.30
CA ASP A 258 9.55 -5.41 -6.83
C ASP A 258 10.39 -6.41 -7.67
N PRO A 259 10.38 -7.72 -7.34
CA PRO A 259 11.10 -8.72 -8.13
C PRO A 259 10.68 -8.75 -9.60
N SER A 260 9.43 -8.37 -9.94
CA SER A 260 8.98 -8.28 -11.33
C SER A 260 9.72 -7.17 -12.08
N LEU A 261 9.82 -5.99 -11.48
CA LEU A 261 10.58 -4.85 -12.00
C LEU A 261 12.06 -5.20 -12.11
N LEU A 262 12.65 -5.80 -11.07
CA LEU A 262 14.06 -6.21 -11.09
C LEU A 262 14.35 -7.25 -12.19
N ARG A 263 13.43 -8.19 -12.44
CA ARG A 263 13.56 -9.14 -13.56
C ARG A 263 13.45 -8.45 -14.91
N ALA A 264 12.52 -7.50 -15.06
CA ALA A 264 12.37 -6.72 -16.29
C ALA A 264 13.64 -5.89 -16.58
N ILE A 265 14.17 -5.18 -15.58
CA ILE A 265 15.41 -4.40 -15.69
C ILE A 265 16.59 -5.31 -16.05
N ARG A 266 16.72 -6.47 -15.40
CA ARG A 266 17.78 -7.45 -15.75
C ARG A 266 17.65 -7.96 -17.17
N SER A 267 16.43 -8.23 -17.64
CA SER A 267 16.17 -8.66 -19.01
C SER A 267 16.56 -7.59 -20.02
N LEU A 268 16.28 -6.32 -19.73
CA LEU A 268 16.69 -5.19 -20.55
C LEU A 268 18.22 -5.01 -20.57
N HIS A 269 18.88 -5.14 -19.41
CA HIS A 269 20.33 -4.97 -19.29
C HIS A 269 21.14 -6.07 -20.00
N ILE A 270 20.63 -7.31 -20.05
CA ILE A 270 21.28 -8.42 -20.78
C ILE A 270 21.19 -8.18 -22.30
N LYS A 271 20.09 -7.59 -22.79
CA LYS A 271 19.90 -7.31 -24.22
C LYS A 271 20.75 -6.14 -24.73
N SER A 272 21.19 -5.25 -23.83
CA SER A 272 22.04 -4.10 -24.16
C SER A 272 23.53 -4.41 -24.20
N SER A 273 23.97 -5.65 -23.94
CA SER A 273 25.35 -6.05 -24.23
C SER A 273 25.48 -6.22 -25.75
N PRO A 274 26.12 -5.29 -26.49
CA PRO A 274 26.33 -5.46 -27.91
C PRO A 274 27.16 -6.73 -28.09
N SER A 275 26.61 -7.71 -28.80
CA SER A 275 27.38 -8.83 -29.29
C SER A 275 28.40 -8.29 -30.30
N LEU A 276 29.53 -7.82 -29.79
CA LEU A 276 30.76 -7.60 -30.53
C LEU A 276 31.33 -8.99 -30.87
N SER A 277 30.73 -9.59 -31.89
CA SER A 277 31.13 -10.81 -32.59
C SER A 277 30.41 -10.70 -33.93
N ASN A 278 31.01 -10.21 -35.02
CA ASN A 278 32.19 -10.77 -35.68
C ASN A 278 32.21 -12.31 -35.65
N SER A 279 31.06 -12.92 -35.93
CA SER A 279 30.99 -14.28 -36.47
C SER A 279 30.45 -14.19 -37.89
N GLN A 280 31.34 -14.40 -38.84
CA GLN A 280 31.00 -14.76 -40.21
C GLN A 280 29.99 -15.92 -40.17
N VAL A 281 28.77 -15.64 -40.60
CA VAL A 281 27.77 -16.67 -40.89
C VAL A 281 28.22 -17.35 -42.18
N VAL A 282 28.88 -18.50 -42.04
CA VAL A 282 29.00 -19.47 -43.13
C VAL A 282 27.60 -20.00 -43.39
N LEU A 283 27.07 -19.62 -44.55
CA LEU A 283 25.78 -20.03 -45.09
C LEU A 283 25.75 -21.56 -45.28
N PRO A 284 24.92 -22.32 -44.56
CA PRO A 284 24.68 -23.72 -44.90
C PRO A 284 23.69 -23.74 -46.07
N THR A 285 24.18 -24.14 -47.24
CA THR A 285 23.38 -24.46 -48.42
C THR A 285 22.33 -25.51 -48.07
N LEU A 286 21.05 -25.10 -48.06
CA LEU A 286 19.90 -25.98 -47.90
C LEU A 286 19.59 -26.69 -49.22
N THR A 287 19.64 -28.03 -49.19
CA THR A 287 19.01 -28.89 -50.19
C THR A 287 17.50 -28.99 -49.94
N PRO A 288 16.66 -29.03 -50.98
CA PRO A 288 15.22 -29.17 -50.83
C PRO A 288 14.86 -30.66 -50.73
N SER A 289 14.39 -31.11 -49.57
CA SER A 289 13.70 -32.39 -49.44
C SER A 289 12.24 -32.14 -49.05
N SER A 290 11.37 -32.32 -50.03
CA SER A 290 9.93 -32.46 -49.89
C SER A 290 9.58 -33.76 -49.15
N SER A 291 8.75 -33.68 -48.11
CA SER A 291 7.86 -34.79 -47.72
C SER A 291 6.85 -34.37 -46.65
N CYS A 292 5.58 -34.38 -47.06
CA CYS A 292 4.38 -34.86 -46.38
C CYS A 292 4.17 -34.64 -44.86
N ALA A 293 3.10 -33.89 -44.59
CA ALA A 293 1.91 -34.31 -43.83
C ALA A 293 2.10 -35.14 -42.55
N THR A 294 1.79 -34.54 -41.40
CA THR A 294 0.67 -34.97 -40.54
C THR A 294 0.47 -33.96 -39.42
N ASP A 295 -0.73 -33.40 -39.32
CA ASP A 295 -1.15 -32.51 -38.24
C ASP A 295 -1.23 -33.28 -36.91
N PRO A 296 -0.59 -32.81 -35.82
CA PRO A 296 -0.83 -33.35 -34.49
C PRO A 296 -2.15 -32.79 -33.91
N PRO A 297 -2.88 -33.57 -33.10
CA PRO A 297 -4.08 -33.09 -32.44
C PRO A 297 -3.73 -31.99 -31.43
N HIS A 298 -4.48 -30.88 -31.50
CA HIS A 298 -4.47 -29.78 -30.55
C HIS A 298 -4.55 -30.31 -29.10
N SER A 299 -3.41 -30.33 -28.40
CA SER A 299 -3.38 -30.50 -26.96
C SER A 299 -3.77 -29.17 -26.32
N SER A 300 -5.02 -29.09 -25.89
CA SER A 300 -5.51 -28.02 -25.02
C SER A 300 -4.62 -27.93 -23.79
N SER A 301 -3.96 -26.78 -23.60
CA SER A 301 -3.10 -26.58 -22.44
C SER A 301 -3.95 -26.68 -21.16
N PRO A 302 -3.49 -27.38 -20.09
CA PRO A 302 -4.26 -27.53 -18.86
C PRO A 302 -4.57 -26.23 -18.10
N TRP A 303 -4.05 -25.09 -18.56
CA TRP A 303 -4.14 -23.81 -17.87
C TRP A 303 -5.22 -22.88 -18.44
N ASP A 304 -5.86 -23.23 -19.55
CA ASP A 304 -6.83 -22.36 -20.24
C ASP A 304 -8.27 -22.43 -19.69
N ASN A 305 -8.50 -23.18 -18.59
CA ASN A 305 -9.83 -23.29 -17.95
C ASN A 305 -9.85 -22.66 -16.54
N PRO A 306 -10.03 -21.32 -16.42
CA PRO A 306 -10.13 -20.62 -15.13
C PRO A 306 -11.35 -21.06 -14.29
N ILE A 307 -12.29 -21.80 -14.88
CA ILE A 307 -13.48 -22.32 -14.22
C ILE A 307 -13.14 -23.40 -13.18
N ASN A 308 -12.11 -24.21 -13.42
CA ASN A 308 -11.78 -25.35 -12.54
C ASN A 308 -11.08 -24.91 -11.25
N VAL A 309 -10.36 -23.78 -11.27
CA VAL A 309 -9.72 -23.21 -10.06
C VAL A 309 -10.78 -22.67 -9.09
N LYS A 310 -11.85 -22.07 -9.63
CA LYS A 310 -12.96 -21.55 -8.81
C LYS A 310 -13.74 -22.67 -8.12
N GLN A 311 -14.03 -23.76 -8.83
CA GLN A 311 -14.72 -24.92 -8.26
C GLN A 311 -13.90 -25.62 -7.16
N ASN A 312 -12.58 -25.76 -7.33
CA ASN A 312 -11.73 -26.38 -6.32
C ASN A 312 -11.54 -25.51 -5.07
N ALA A 313 -11.49 -24.18 -5.22
CA ALA A 313 -11.46 -23.25 -4.09
C ALA A 313 -12.80 -23.23 -3.32
N GLU A 314 -13.92 -23.31 -4.03
CA GLU A 314 -15.26 -23.42 -3.43
C GLU A 314 -15.45 -24.74 -2.67
N ALA A 315 -14.91 -25.86 -3.17
CA ALA A 315 -14.91 -27.13 -2.46
C ALA A 315 -14.15 -27.06 -1.13
N CYS A 316 -12.90 -26.55 -1.12
CA CYS A 316 -12.14 -26.42 0.13
C CYS A 316 -12.77 -25.41 1.13
N SER A 317 -13.47 -24.39 0.63
CA SER A 317 -14.19 -23.44 1.49
C SER A 317 -15.44 -24.07 2.12
N ARG A 318 -16.18 -24.87 1.36
CA ARG A 318 -17.41 -25.56 1.80
C ARG A 318 -17.10 -26.66 2.82
N ASP A 319 -16.02 -27.40 2.62
CA ASP A 319 -15.60 -28.44 3.57
C ASP A 319 -15.15 -27.84 4.91
N ASN A 320 -14.42 -26.72 4.90
CA ASN A 320 -14.04 -26.01 6.15
C ASN A 320 -15.24 -25.45 6.91
N TYR A 321 -16.25 -24.93 6.20
CA TYR A 321 -17.47 -24.44 6.85
C TYR A 321 -18.23 -25.58 7.55
N ASN A 322 -18.35 -26.73 6.89
CA ASN A 322 -18.97 -27.91 7.49
C ASN A 322 -18.17 -28.42 8.68
N GLN A 323 -16.83 -28.32 8.64
CA GLN A 323 -15.96 -28.76 9.73
C GLN A 323 -16.03 -27.83 10.96
N SER A 324 -16.14 -26.51 10.78
CA SER A 324 -16.36 -25.60 11.92
C SER A 324 -17.75 -25.79 12.54
N LEU A 325 -18.76 -26.03 11.70
CA LEU A 325 -20.13 -26.32 12.17
C LEU A 325 -20.21 -27.64 12.95
N ALA A 326 -19.39 -28.63 12.57
CA ALA A 326 -19.29 -29.90 13.29
C ALA A 326 -18.61 -29.73 14.66
N ALA A 327 -17.50 -28.98 14.72
CA ALA A 327 -16.81 -28.69 15.99
C ALA A 327 -17.67 -27.88 16.97
N GLU A 328 -18.49 -26.94 16.47
CA GLU A 328 -19.43 -26.18 17.31
C GLU A 328 -20.56 -27.06 17.86
N LYS A 329 -21.02 -28.06 17.09
CA LYS A 329 -22.00 -29.03 17.56
C LYS A 329 -21.44 -29.99 18.62
N GLU A 330 -20.19 -30.42 18.49
CA GLU A 330 -19.56 -31.29 19.49
C GLU A 330 -19.35 -30.55 20.83
N GLY A 331 -18.96 -29.27 20.81
CA GLY A 331 -18.83 -28.48 22.04
C GLY A 331 -20.16 -28.26 22.76
N SER A 332 -21.27 -28.09 22.02
CA SER A 332 -22.58 -27.88 22.62
C SER A 332 -23.23 -29.17 23.15
N GLN A 333 -22.88 -30.34 22.58
CA GLN A 333 -23.32 -31.65 23.07
C GLN A 333 -22.67 -32.00 24.41
N GLU A 334 -21.37 -31.71 24.58
CA GLU A 334 -20.61 -32.01 25.80
C GLU A 334 -21.05 -31.14 27.00
N GLU A 335 -21.53 -29.92 26.74
CA GLU A 335 -22.12 -29.07 27.77
C GLU A 335 -23.50 -29.57 28.22
N HIS A 336 -24.29 -30.15 27.30
CA HIS A 336 -25.61 -30.69 27.62
C HIS A 336 -25.53 -32.02 28.40
N ASP A 337 -24.52 -32.86 28.14
CA ASP A 337 -24.31 -34.12 28.86
C ASP A 337 -23.76 -33.90 30.28
N ASN A 338 -22.96 -32.85 30.49
CA ASN A 338 -22.47 -32.48 31.84
C ASN A 338 -23.58 -31.93 32.75
N VAL A 339 -24.64 -31.33 32.19
CA VAL A 339 -25.79 -30.84 32.96
C VAL A 339 -26.73 -31.99 33.39
N VAL A 340 -26.81 -33.08 32.61
CA VAL A 340 -27.65 -34.24 32.94
C VAL A 340 -27.03 -35.13 34.02
N LEU A 341 -25.71 -35.11 34.19
CA LEU A 341 -24.99 -35.86 35.23
C LEU A 341 -24.98 -35.20 36.61
N GLN A 342 -25.58 -34.00 36.76
CA GLN A 342 -25.69 -33.27 38.04
C GLN A 342 -27.12 -33.25 38.63
N ILE A 343 -28.06 -34.05 38.11
CA ILE A 343 -29.42 -34.22 38.62
C ILE A 343 -29.60 -35.66 39.13
#